data_AF-A0A8C9A2Y5-F1
#
_entry.id   AF-A0A8C9A2Y5-F1
#
_cell.length_a   1.000
_cell.length_b   1.000
_cell.length_c   1.000
_cell.angle_alpha   90.00
_cell.angle_beta   90.00
_cell.angle_gamma   90.00
#
_symmetry.space_group_name_H-M   'P 1'
#
loop_
_entity.id
_entity.type
_entity.pdbx_description
1 polymer ?
#
loop_
_entity_poly.entity_id
_entity_poly.type
_entity_poly.pdbx_seq_one_letter_code
_entity_poly.pdbx_strand_id
1 'polypeptide(L)'
;MPSAEELAALAAENAAEEPGADPRLRLLGACVAQSLRPAAGAWERCAGTAEGEQLLQAFLGRDAAEGPRPLLVVRPGPGGLTMRPGLDAGPGAAGSPRAKGLFFLRTRPEPPGPDSPRGAVLCGDLPVAPLEHLAALFSEVVIPMLANEKNRQDWPHMVCQDVRQHAHSLHCDLLVILEQVKGKTLLPLPVGSEKMAYVDSQSETVSDAIDKSVIYAIESAVVKWSHQVQMVLKRESSQPLFQGENPTPKVELDFWKSRSEDLEYIYNQLRMIKVRGMAGLLDKLQSSYFPAFKAMFRNVVAGEDQQIFLQIHLTQFLME
;
A
#
# COMPACT_ATOMS: atom_id res chain seq x y z
N MET A 1 -54.41 -5.66 -10.25
CA MET A 1 -52.97 -5.63 -9.94
C MET A 1 -52.26 -6.02 -11.21
N PRO A 2 -51.58 -5.08 -11.90
CA PRO A 2 -50.94 -5.39 -13.16
C PRO A 2 -49.80 -6.40 -12.94
N SER A 3 -49.52 -7.23 -13.93
CA SER A 3 -48.52 -8.29 -13.84
C SER A 3 -47.09 -7.73 -13.87
N ALA A 4 -46.11 -8.52 -13.43
CA ALA A 4 -44.70 -8.12 -13.41
C ALA A 4 -44.15 -7.79 -14.82
N GLU A 5 -44.77 -8.33 -15.88
CA GLU A 5 -44.44 -8.01 -17.27
C GLU A 5 -45.03 -6.66 -17.71
N GLU A 6 -46.21 -6.29 -17.22
CA GLU A 6 -46.81 -4.96 -17.48
C GLU A 6 -46.04 -3.84 -16.77
N LEU A 7 -45.48 -4.10 -15.57
CA LEU A 7 -44.58 -3.16 -14.88
C LEU A 7 -43.21 -3.04 -15.58
N ALA A 8 -42.71 -4.11 -16.21
CA ALA A 8 -41.50 -4.07 -17.02
C ALA A 8 -41.72 -3.33 -18.35
N ALA A 9 -42.90 -3.50 -18.97
CA ALA A 9 -43.29 -2.76 -20.17
C ALA A 9 -43.50 -1.26 -19.87
N LEU A 10 -44.17 -0.91 -18.77
CA LEU A 10 -44.32 0.49 -18.33
C LEU A 10 -42.99 1.13 -17.88
N ALA A 11 -42.02 0.35 -17.39
CA ALA A 11 -40.68 0.86 -17.11
C ALA A 11 -39.86 1.08 -18.40
N ALA A 12 -40.08 0.27 -19.44
CA ALA A 12 -39.48 0.48 -20.76
C ALA A 12 -40.12 1.65 -21.52
N GLU A 13 -41.42 1.90 -21.33
CA GLU A 13 -42.15 2.98 -21.99
C GLU A 13 -41.92 4.37 -21.35
N ASN A 14 -41.54 4.41 -20.06
CA ASN A 14 -41.15 5.64 -19.36
C ASN A 14 -39.66 6.00 -19.48
N ALA A 15 -38.86 5.16 -20.14
CA ALA A 15 -37.54 5.54 -20.61
C ALA A 15 -37.68 6.25 -21.96
N ALA A 16 -38.29 7.43 -21.95
CA ALA A 16 -38.10 8.37 -23.05
C ALA A 16 -36.58 8.62 -23.14
N GLU A 17 -35.93 7.97 -24.11
CA GLU A 17 -34.56 8.29 -24.49
C GLU A 17 -34.55 9.76 -24.90
N GLU A 18 -33.89 10.60 -24.11
CA GLU A 18 -33.48 11.94 -24.54
C GLU A 18 -32.68 11.77 -25.85
N PRO A 19 -33.24 12.18 -27.01
CA PRO A 19 -32.67 11.87 -28.30
C PRO A 19 -31.45 12.79 -28.51
N GLY A 20 -30.25 12.25 -28.29
CA GLY A 20 -28.99 12.96 -28.50
C GLY A 20 -27.94 12.80 -27.39
N ALA A 21 -28.25 12.13 -26.28
CA ALA A 21 -27.28 11.91 -25.21
C ALA A 21 -26.32 10.74 -25.54
N ASP A 22 -25.01 11.02 -25.63
CA ASP A 22 -23.97 10.00 -25.89
C ASP A 22 -24.06 8.86 -24.85
N PRO A 23 -24.33 7.60 -25.26
CA PRO A 23 -24.54 6.48 -24.35
C PRO A 23 -23.29 6.18 -23.50
N ARG A 24 -22.10 6.57 -23.98
CA ARG A 24 -20.85 6.43 -23.22
C ARG A 24 -20.83 7.33 -22.00
N LEU A 25 -21.34 8.57 -22.12
CA LEU A 25 -21.42 9.51 -21.00
C LEU A 25 -22.40 9.03 -19.92
N ARG A 26 -23.52 8.42 -20.32
CA ARG A 26 -24.47 7.81 -19.39
C ARG A 26 -23.83 6.67 -18.59
N LEU A 27 -23.02 5.83 -19.26
CA LEU A 27 -22.33 4.71 -18.60
C LEU A 27 -21.24 5.18 -17.63
N LEU A 28 -20.45 6.19 -18.01
CA LEU A 28 -19.48 6.81 -17.10
C LEU A 28 -20.18 7.43 -15.89
N GLY A 29 -21.29 8.13 -16.12
CA GLY A 29 -22.13 8.70 -15.05
C GLY A 29 -22.68 7.66 -14.10
N ALA A 30 -23.13 6.51 -14.61
CA ALA A 30 -23.60 5.40 -13.78
C ALA A 30 -22.48 4.85 -12.87
N CYS A 31 -21.25 4.71 -13.37
CA CYS A 31 -20.10 4.31 -12.57
C CYS A 31 -19.78 5.34 -11.48
N VAL A 32 -19.83 6.64 -11.80
CA VAL A 32 -19.66 7.73 -10.84
C VAL A 32 -20.73 7.68 -9.75
N ALA A 33 -22.00 7.51 -10.14
CA ALA A 33 -23.12 7.42 -9.21
C ALA A 33 -22.98 6.22 -8.25
N GLN A 34 -22.59 5.07 -8.79
CA GLN A 34 -22.42 3.84 -8.01
C GLN A 34 -21.26 3.94 -7.00
N SER A 35 -20.11 4.50 -7.43
CA SER A 35 -18.90 4.51 -6.62
C SER A 35 -18.79 5.70 -5.67
N LEU A 36 -19.07 6.92 -6.16
CA LEU A 36 -18.90 8.17 -5.41
C LEU A 36 -20.18 8.67 -4.74
N ARG A 37 -21.35 8.18 -5.18
CA ARG A 37 -22.68 8.56 -4.66
C ARG A 37 -22.85 10.08 -4.50
N PRO A 38 -22.58 10.88 -5.54
CA PRO A 38 -22.72 12.33 -5.46
C PRO A 38 -24.20 12.74 -5.39
N ALA A 39 -24.45 14.02 -5.11
CA ALA A 39 -25.80 14.59 -5.19
C ALA A 39 -26.40 14.40 -6.60
N ALA A 40 -27.72 14.28 -6.69
CA ALA A 40 -28.42 14.16 -7.98
C ALA A 40 -28.05 15.31 -8.94
N GLY A 41 -27.85 15.00 -10.21
CA GLY A 41 -27.45 16.00 -11.22
C GLY A 41 -25.99 16.47 -11.13
N ALA A 42 -25.18 15.95 -10.21
CA ALA A 42 -23.79 16.39 -10.06
C ALA A 42 -22.90 15.94 -11.22
N TRP A 43 -23.15 14.75 -11.78
CA TRP A 43 -22.41 14.27 -12.94
C TRP A 43 -22.72 15.11 -14.17
N GLU A 44 -24.00 15.36 -14.44
CA GLU A 44 -24.49 16.12 -15.58
C GLU A 44 -23.96 17.56 -15.52
N ARG A 45 -24.00 18.20 -14.35
CA ARG A 45 -23.42 19.53 -14.15
C ARG A 45 -21.91 19.55 -14.37
N CYS A 46 -21.19 18.51 -13.93
CA CYS A 46 -19.74 18.43 -14.10
C CYS A 46 -19.37 18.18 -15.56
N ALA A 47 -20.06 17.24 -16.21
CA ALA A 47 -19.83 16.82 -17.59
C ALA A 47 -20.22 17.90 -18.60
N GLY A 48 -21.24 18.72 -18.31
CA GLY A 48 -21.71 19.82 -19.15
C GLY A 48 -20.98 21.15 -18.97
N THR A 49 -19.92 21.21 -18.16
CA THR A 49 -19.03 22.39 -18.15
C THR A 49 -18.14 22.36 -19.40
N ALA A 50 -17.74 23.53 -19.93
CA ALA A 50 -16.86 23.59 -21.09
C ALA A 50 -15.55 22.80 -20.89
N GLU A 51 -14.99 22.83 -19.67
CA GLU A 51 -13.83 22.03 -19.29
C GLU A 51 -14.14 20.53 -19.22
N GLY A 52 -15.28 20.15 -18.62
CA GLY A 52 -15.73 18.76 -18.54
C GLY A 52 -15.98 18.13 -19.92
N GLU A 53 -16.66 18.86 -20.82
CA GLU A 53 -16.89 18.44 -22.21
C GLU A 53 -15.59 18.26 -22.96
N GLN A 54 -14.66 19.22 -22.83
CA GLN A 54 -13.33 19.13 -23.46
C GLN A 54 -12.55 17.91 -22.97
N LEU A 55 -12.57 17.63 -21.67
CA LEU A 55 -11.89 16.46 -21.09
C LEU A 55 -12.53 15.14 -21.52
N LEU A 56 -13.87 15.08 -21.58
CA LEU A 56 -14.61 13.92 -22.06
C LEU A 56 -14.35 13.67 -23.55
N GLN A 57 -14.35 14.71 -24.36
CA GLN A 57 -14.04 14.61 -25.78
C GLN A 57 -12.58 14.20 -26.01
N ALA A 58 -11.64 14.73 -25.23
CA ALA A 58 -10.24 14.31 -25.27
C ALA A 58 -10.07 12.84 -24.83
N PHE A 59 -10.82 12.40 -23.82
CA PHE A 59 -10.76 11.03 -23.33
C PHE A 59 -11.40 10.03 -24.31
N LEU A 60 -12.57 10.34 -24.86
CA LEU A 60 -13.36 9.43 -25.71
C LEU A 60 -13.01 9.52 -27.20
N GLY A 61 -12.51 10.66 -27.68
CA GLY A 61 -12.34 10.94 -29.11
C GLY A 61 -10.89 10.93 -29.59
N ARG A 62 -9.89 11.12 -28.70
CA ARG A 62 -8.48 11.20 -29.11
C ARG A 62 -7.91 9.82 -29.39
N ASP A 63 -7.22 9.67 -30.52
CA ASP A 63 -6.34 8.53 -30.75
C ASP A 63 -5.03 8.72 -29.97
N ALA A 64 -4.65 7.71 -29.20
CA ALA A 64 -3.48 7.73 -28.32
C ALA A 64 -2.37 6.76 -28.75
N ALA A 65 -2.24 6.48 -30.06
CA ALA A 65 -1.25 5.56 -30.61
C ALA A 65 0.21 5.85 -30.16
N GLU A 66 0.60 7.13 -30.07
CA GLU A 66 1.98 7.55 -29.71
C GLU A 66 2.11 8.15 -28.30
N GLY A 67 1.05 8.10 -27.48
CA GLY A 67 0.99 8.74 -26.16
C GLY A 67 0.66 7.80 -25.00
N PRO A 68 0.73 8.29 -23.76
CA PRO A 68 0.22 7.55 -22.61
C PRO A 68 -1.28 7.28 -22.79
N ARG A 69 -1.73 6.11 -22.31
CA ARG A 69 -3.15 5.73 -22.35
C ARG A 69 -4.01 6.82 -21.68
N PRO A 70 -5.09 7.29 -22.31
CA PRO A 70 -5.93 8.31 -21.72
C PRO A 70 -6.49 7.85 -20.37
N LEU A 71 -6.36 8.73 -19.38
CA LEU A 71 -6.79 8.52 -18.01
C LEU A 71 -7.60 9.74 -17.56
N LEU A 72 -8.81 9.49 -17.10
CA LEU A 72 -9.71 10.51 -16.57
C LEU A 72 -9.99 10.18 -15.10
N VAL A 73 -9.85 11.17 -14.22
CA VAL A 73 -10.11 10.99 -12.79
C VAL A 73 -11.18 11.94 -12.33
N VAL A 74 -12.17 11.38 -11.63
CA VAL A 74 -13.31 12.09 -11.05
C VAL A 74 -13.19 12.05 -9.53
N ARG A 75 -13.32 13.20 -8.88
CA ARG A 75 -13.29 13.30 -7.41
C ARG A 75 -14.36 14.26 -6.89
N PRO A 76 -14.86 14.06 -5.66
CA PRO A 76 -15.66 15.06 -4.97
C PRO A 76 -14.90 16.38 -4.86
N GLY A 77 -15.59 17.50 -5.03
CA GLY A 77 -14.98 18.84 -4.95
C GLY A 77 -15.99 19.94 -4.61
N PRO A 78 -15.57 21.22 -4.60
CA PRO A 78 -16.40 22.35 -4.16
C PRO A 78 -17.72 22.51 -4.92
N GLY A 79 -17.76 22.07 -6.19
CA GLY A 79 -18.95 22.06 -7.05
C GLY A 79 -19.71 20.72 -7.09
N GLY A 80 -19.43 19.80 -6.17
CA GLY A 80 -19.95 18.43 -6.18
C GLY A 80 -18.93 17.45 -6.74
N LEU A 81 -18.60 17.56 -8.03
CA LEU A 81 -17.60 16.73 -8.70
C LEU A 81 -16.57 17.60 -9.43
N THR A 82 -15.37 17.05 -9.58
CA THR A 82 -14.28 17.63 -10.36
C THR A 82 -13.67 16.55 -11.23
N MET A 83 -13.40 16.88 -12.49
CA MET A 83 -12.77 15.99 -13.48
C MET A 83 -11.38 16.50 -13.79
N ARG A 84 -10.42 15.59 -13.95
CA ARG A 84 -9.05 15.93 -14.32
C ARG A 84 -8.42 14.87 -15.22
N PRO A 85 -7.53 15.25 -16.14
CA PRO A 85 -6.70 14.28 -16.86
C PRO A 85 -5.59 13.77 -15.93
N GLY A 86 -5.40 12.45 -15.87
CA GLY A 86 -4.32 11.83 -15.11
C GLY A 86 -4.48 11.84 -13.59
N LEU A 87 -3.45 11.33 -12.90
CA LEU A 87 -3.41 11.23 -11.43
C LEU A 87 -2.73 12.44 -10.78
N ASP A 88 -1.96 13.22 -11.55
CA ASP A 88 -1.15 14.30 -11.01
C ASP A 88 -2.01 15.37 -10.33
N ALA A 89 -1.64 15.66 -9.09
CA ALA A 89 -2.07 16.84 -8.39
C ALA A 89 -1.41 18.02 -9.09
N GLY A 90 -2.17 18.85 -9.81
CA GLY A 90 -1.65 20.07 -10.41
C GLY A 90 -0.90 20.93 -9.39
N PRO A 91 -0.03 21.86 -9.84
CA PRO A 91 0.75 22.73 -8.96
C PRO A 91 -0.20 23.48 -8.01
N GLY A 92 -0.18 23.12 -6.72
CA GLY A 92 -1.05 23.68 -5.68
C GLY A 92 -1.88 22.65 -4.88
N ALA A 93 -2.02 21.42 -5.36
CA ALA A 93 -2.67 20.34 -4.59
C ALA A 93 -1.65 19.58 -3.73
N ALA A 94 -0.98 20.31 -2.84
CA ALA A 94 -0.09 19.74 -1.82
C ALA A 94 -0.93 19.13 -0.68
N GLY A 95 -1.36 17.89 -0.86
CA GLY A 95 -2.06 17.14 0.19
C GLY A 95 -2.49 15.76 -0.30
N SER A 96 -2.55 14.79 0.61
CA SER A 96 -3.16 13.49 0.32
C SER A 96 -4.63 13.69 -0.11
N PRO A 97 -5.15 12.88 -1.06
CA PRO A 97 -6.56 12.97 -1.44
C PRO A 97 -7.43 12.73 -0.21
N ARG A 98 -8.15 13.75 0.26
CA ARG A 98 -9.01 13.64 1.45
C ARG A 98 -10.29 12.83 1.22
N ALA A 99 -10.55 12.44 -0.03
CA ALA A 99 -11.77 11.77 -0.44
C ALA A 99 -11.49 10.71 -1.52
N LYS A 100 -12.33 9.67 -1.52
CA LYS A 100 -12.36 8.64 -2.54
C LYS A 100 -12.54 9.27 -3.92
N GLY A 101 -11.80 8.77 -4.90
CA GLY A 101 -11.95 9.12 -6.30
C GLY A 101 -12.40 7.93 -7.14
N LEU A 102 -12.65 8.20 -8.41
CA LEU A 102 -12.91 7.20 -9.44
C LEU A 102 -12.00 7.52 -10.63
N PHE A 103 -11.38 6.50 -11.22
CA PHE A 103 -10.64 6.66 -12.47
C PHE A 103 -11.27 5.86 -13.60
N PHE A 104 -11.11 6.38 -14.81
CA PHE A 104 -11.43 5.72 -16.06
C PHE A 104 -10.17 5.66 -16.91
N LEU A 105 -9.73 4.45 -17.24
CA LEU A 105 -8.53 4.18 -18.03
C LEU A 105 -8.91 3.48 -19.32
N ARG A 106 -8.42 3.95 -20.46
CA ARG A 106 -8.62 3.26 -21.72
C ARG A 106 -7.73 2.01 -21.85
N THR A 107 -8.37 0.88 -22.11
CA THR A 107 -7.71 -0.42 -22.30
C THR A 107 -7.12 -0.58 -23.69
N ARG A 108 -7.36 0.35 -24.62
CA ARG A 108 -6.74 0.41 -25.95
C ARG A 108 -6.42 1.86 -26.38
N PRO A 109 -5.42 2.08 -27.26
CA PRO A 109 -5.09 3.40 -27.80
C PRO A 109 -6.17 3.99 -28.71
N GLU A 110 -7.00 3.16 -29.34
CA GLU A 110 -8.07 3.58 -30.24
C GLU A 110 -9.30 4.03 -29.46
N PRO A 111 -10.05 5.05 -29.95
CA PRO A 111 -11.27 5.54 -29.31
C PRO A 111 -12.27 4.42 -29.00
N PRO A 112 -12.98 4.47 -27.85
CA PRO A 112 -14.07 3.54 -27.60
C PRO A 112 -15.14 3.68 -28.67
N GLY A 113 -15.70 2.54 -29.11
CA GLY A 113 -16.76 2.52 -30.10
C GLY A 113 -17.98 3.38 -29.69
N PRO A 114 -18.76 3.87 -30.67
CA PRO A 114 -19.81 4.86 -30.42
C PRO A 114 -20.92 4.33 -29.50
N ASP A 115 -21.18 3.03 -29.52
CA ASP A 115 -22.33 2.42 -28.84
C ASP A 115 -22.03 1.94 -27.42
N SER A 116 -20.76 1.65 -27.09
CA SER A 116 -20.40 1.21 -25.74
C SER A 116 -18.92 1.38 -25.39
N PRO A 117 -18.60 1.94 -24.21
CA PRO A 117 -17.25 1.93 -23.65
C PRO A 117 -16.91 0.61 -22.94
N ARG A 118 -17.83 -0.37 -22.87
CA ARG A 118 -17.61 -1.64 -22.15
C ARG A 118 -16.45 -2.43 -22.77
N GLY A 119 -15.52 -2.88 -21.94
CA GLY A 119 -14.29 -3.58 -22.38
C GLY A 119 -13.20 -2.65 -22.93
N ALA A 120 -13.56 -1.46 -23.43
CA ALA A 120 -12.62 -0.43 -23.90
C ALA A 120 -12.17 0.53 -22.78
N VAL A 121 -12.97 0.66 -21.71
CA VAL A 121 -12.66 1.50 -20.55
C VAL A 121 -12.70 0.66 -19.27
N LEU A 122 -11.57 0.66 -18.56
CA LEU A 122 -11.46 0.16 -17.19
C LEU A 122 -11.91 1.25 -16.23
N CYS A 123 -12.81 0.91 -15.31
CA CYS A 123 -13.24 1.78 -14.24
C CYS A 123 -12.73 1.23 -12.91
N GLY A 124 -12.14 2.07 -12.06
CA GLY A 124 -11.63 1.65 -10.77
C GLY A 124 -11.67 2.76 -9.73
N ASP A 125 -11.85 2.37 -8.48
CA ASP A 125 -11.88 3.30 -7.36
C ASP A 125 -10.46 3.76 -7.01
N LEU A 126 -10.33 5.04 -6.70
CA LEU A 126 -9.11 5.58 -6.12
C LEU A 126 -9.29 5.74 -4.61
N PRO A 127 -8.58 4.95 -3.79
CA PRO A 127 -8.70 4.99 -2.34
C PRO A 127 -8.12 6.28 -1.75
N VAL A 128 -8.61 6.66 -0.57
CA VAL A 128 -8.09 7.78 0.25
C VAL A 128 -6.67 7.49 0.75
N ALA A 129 -6.38 6.22 1.01
CA ALA A 129 -5.14 5.71 1.59
C ALA A 129 -4.53 4.68 0.61
N PRO A 130 -3.79 5.13 -0.42
CA PRO A 130 -3.38 4.26 -1.53
C PRO A 130 -2.41 3.15 -1.13
N LEU A 131 -1.54 3.41 -0.16
CA LEU A 131 -0.54 2.44 0.29
C LEU A 131 -1.18 1.31 1.10
N GLU A 132 -2.10 1.66 2.00
CA GLU A 132 -2.93 0.72 2.77
C GLU A 132 -3.78 -0.14 1.85
N HIS A 133 -4.42 0.49 0.85
CA HIS A 133 -5.20 -0.23 -0.14
C HIS A 133 -4.34 -1.17 -0.99
N LEU A 134 -3.14 -0.74 -1.40
CA LEU A 134 -2.22 -1.58 -2.15
C LEU A 134 -1.76 -2.79 -1.31
N ALA A 135 -1.43 -2.59 -0.04
CA ALA A 135 -1.06 -3.67 0.87
C ALA A 135 -2.21 -4.69 1.01
N ALA A 136 -3.44 -4.23 1.23
CA ALA A 136 -4.62 -5.09 1.32
C ALA A 136 -4.94 -5.80 0.00
N LEU A 137 -4.82 -5.11 -1.13
CA LEU A 137 -5.00 -5.72 -2.45
C LEU A 137 -3.99 -6.86 -2.67
N PHE A 138 -2.74 -6.67 -2.25
CA PHE A 138 -1.72 -7.69 -2.35
C PHE A 138 -2.00 -8.89 -1.43
N SER A 139 -2.32 -8.66 -0.16
CA SER A 139 -2.55 -9.73 0.82
C SER A 139 -3.83 -10.52 0.55
N GLU A 140 -4.92 -9.84 0.20
CA GLU A 140 -6.26 -10.44 0.11
C GLU A 140 -6.64 -10.90 -1.30
N VAL A 141 -6.00 -10.35 -2.34
CA VAL A 141 -6.36 -10.66 -3.73
C VAL A 141 -5.17 -11.22 -4.51
N VAL A 142 -4.07 -10.48 -4.64
CA VAL A 142 -2.96 -10.87 -5.53
C VAL A 142 -2.27 -12.14 -5.05
N ILE A 143 -1.85 -12.20 -3.78
CA ILE A 143 -1.15 -13.37 -3.23
C ILE A 143 -2.05 -14.62 -3.27
N PRO A 144 -3.33 -14.59 -2.83
CA PRO A 144 -4.22 -15.75 -2.94
C PRO A 144 -4.44 -16.19 -4.40
N MET A 145 -4.57 -15.24 -5.33
CA MET A 145 -4.71 -15.55 -6.76
C MET A 145 -3.47 -16.26 -7.32
N LEU A 146 -2.26 -15.84 -6.93
CA LEU A 146 -1.00 -16.46 -7.34
C LEU A 146 -0.72 -17.79 -6.61
N ALA A 147 -1.23 -17.94 -5.39
CA ALA A 147 -1.07 -19.16 -4.59
C ALA A 147 -2.03 -20.27 -5.04
N ASN A 148 -3.17 -19.94 -5.65
CA ASN A 148 -4.17 -20.89 -6.09
C ASN A 148 -3.65 -21.80 -7.21
N GLU A 149 -3.61 -23.10 -6.93
CA GLU A 149 -3.07 -24.10 -7.85
C GLU A 149 -3.86 -24.23 -9.16
N LYS A 150 -5.16 -23.93 -9.13
CA LYS A 150 -6.00 -23.95 -10.33
C LYS A 150 -5.64 -22.84 -11.32
N ASN A 151 -5.05 -21.74 -10.84
CA ASN A 151 -4.67 -20.61 -11.69
C ASN A 151 -3.29 -20.81 -12.35
N ARG A 152 -2.56 -21.87 -11.99
CA ARG A 152 -1.16 -22.13 -12.39
C ARG A 152 -0.96 -23.53 -12.97
N GLN A 153 -2.02 -24.14 -13.51
CA GLN A 153 -1.96 -25.52 -14.04
C GLN A 153 -0.88 -25.69 -15.13
N ASP A 154 -0.67 -24.66 -15.95
CA ASP A 154 0.32 -24.66 -17.03
C ASP A 154 1.70 -24.14 -16.61
N TRP A 155 1.88 -23.79 -15.33
CA TRP A 155 3.13 -23.17 -14.88
C TRP A 155 4.15 -24.24 -14.45
N PRO A 156 5.39 -24.17 -14.96
CA PRO A 156 6.46 -25.02 -14.45
C PRO A 156 6.66 -24.80 -12.95
N HIS A 157 7.02 -25.86 -12.22
CA HIS A 157 7.21 -25.81 -10.76
C HIS A 157 8.17 -24.68 -10.34
N MET A 158 9.27 -24.48 -11.08
CA MET A 158 10.24 -23.43 -10.77
C MET A 158 9.62 -22.03 -10.85
N VAL A 159 8.75 -21.77 -11.84
CA VAL A 159 8.05 -20.48 -11.99
C VAL A 159 7.06 -20.28 -10.84
N CYS A 160 6.33 -21.34 -10.46
CA CYS A 160 5.44 -21.31 -9.30
C CYS A 160 6.16 -20.95 -8.00
N GLN A 161 7.35 -21.50 -7.78
CA GLN A 161 8.16 -21.20 -6.61
C GLN A 161 8.70 -19.77 -6.65
N ASP A 162 9.20 -19.33 -7.81
CA ASP A 162 9.79 -18.01 -8.00
C ASP A 162 8.76 -16.89 -7.84
N VAL A 163 7.58 -17.01 -8.45
CA VAL A 163 6.49 -16.03 -8.32
C VAL A 163 6.00 -15.94 -6.88
N ARG A 164 5.92 -17.07 -6.15
CA ARG A 164 5.56 -17.08 -4.73
C ARG A 164 6.59 -16.32 -3.89
N GLN A 165 7.88 -16.53 -4.15
CA GLN A 165 8.96 -15.86 -3.45
C GLN A 165 8.91 -14.34 -3.68
N HIS A 166 8.77 -13.91 -4.95
CA HIS A 166 8.68 -12.50 -5.31
C HIS A 166 7.42 -11.83 -4.74
N ALA A 167 6.27 -12.50 -4.81
CA ALA A 167 5.03 -11.97 -4.25
C ALA A 167 5.12 -11.77 -2.73
N HIS A 168 5.73 -12.72 -2.01
CA HIS A 168 5.95 -12.57 -0.57
C HIS A 168 6.98 -11.47 -0.27
N SER A 169 8.08 -11.39 -1.01
CA SER A 169 9.07 -10.31 -0.84
C SER A 169 8.42 -8.94 -1.01
N LEU A 170 7.66 -8.75 -2.09
CA LEU A 170 6.98 -7.49 -2.36
C LEU A 170 5.95 -7.14 -1.28
N HIS A 171 5.22 -8.14 -0.76
CA HIS A 171 4.31 -7.93 0.36
C HIS A 171 5.06 -7.48 1.63
N CYS A 172 6.18 -8.10 1.96
CA CYS A 172 7.03 -7.68 3.08
C CYS A 172 7.56 -6.25 2.88
N ASP A 173 8.02 -5.92 1.66
CA ASP A 173 8.50 -4.57 1.34
C ASP A 173 7.38 -3.53 1.48
N LEU A 174 6.15 -3.85 1.04
CA LEU A 174 4.97 -2.98 1.22
C LEU A 174 4.64 -2.75 2.70
N LEU A 175 4.71 -3.81 3.53
CA LEU A 175 4.48 -3.67 4.98
C LEU A 175 5.55 -2.79 5.64
N VAL A 176 6.82 -2.95 5.23
CA VAL A 176 7.92 -2.10 5.71
C VAL A 176 7.66 -0.63 5.35
N ILE A 177 7.30 -0.34 4.10
CA ILE A 177 7.00 1.03 3.67
C ILE A 177 5.79 1.59 4.44
N LEU A 178 4.75 0.78 4.65
CA LEU A 178 3.54 1.20 5.36
C LEU A 178 3.82 1.60 6.81
N GLU A 179 4.62 0.82 7.52
CA GLU A 179 5.01 1.17 8.89
C GLU A 179 6.01 2.34 8.90
N GLN A 180 6.90 2.43 7.92
CA GLN A 180 7.87 3.53 7.82
C GLN A 180 7.17 4.89 7.59
N VAL A 181 6.10 4.93 6.80
CA VAL A 181 5.28 6.15 6.61
C VAL A 181 4.59 6.56 7.91
N LYS A 182 4.34 5.62 8.83
CA LYS A 182 3.83 5.89 10.19
C LYS A 182 4.94 6.20 11.20
N GLY A 183 6.19 6.29 10.75
CA GLY A 183 7.36 6.54 11.61
C GLY A 183 7.88 5.32 12.36
N LYS A 184 7.49 4.10 11.96
CA LYS A 184 7.87 2.84 12.62
C LYS A 184 8.72 1.96 11.73
N THR A 185 9.67 1.26 12.32
CA THR A 185 10.58 0.35 11.62
C THR A 185 10.12 -1.10 11.83
N LEU A 186 9.56 -1.70 10.79
CA LEU A 186 9.15 -3.10 10.78
C LEU A 186 10.31 -4.00 10.35
N LEU A 187 10.57 -5.06 11.11
CA LEU A 187 11.49 -6.15 10.80
C LEU A 187 10.70 -7.33 10.21
N PRO A 188 10.59 -7.44 8.86
CA PRO A 188 9.75 -8.45 8.24
C PRO A 188 10.31 -9.85 8.47
N LEU A 189 9.43 -10.80 8.79
CA LEU A 189 9.81 -12.20 8.95
C LEU A 189 10.17 -12.83 7.59
N PRO A 190 11.24 -13.65 7.53
CA PRO A 190 11.60 -14.32 6.29
C PRO A 190 10.57 -15.40 5.90
N VAL A 191 10.45 -15.64 4.59
CA VAL A 191 9.63 -16.72 4.01
C VAL A 191 9.98 -18.05 4.67
N GLY A 192 8.96 -18.82 5.06
CA GLY A 192 9.15 -20.15 5.63
C GLY A 192 9.39 -20.18 7.15
N SER A 193 9.56 -19.02 7.79
CA SER A 193 9.60 -18.92 9.26
C SER A 193 8.26 -19.31 9.94
N GLU A 194 7.16 -19.32 9.18
CA GLU A 194 5.83 -19.80 9.59
C GLU A 194 5.87 -21.18 10.24
N LYS A 195 6.69 -22.09 9.67
CA LYS A 195 6.76 -23.50 10.05
C LYS A 195 7.58 -23.74 11.31
N MET A 196 8.22 -22.69 11.86
CA MET A 196 9.12 -22.81 13.02
C MET A 196 8.45 -22.63 14.37
N ALA A 197 7.16 -22.25 14.42
CA ALA A 197 6.47 -21.94 15.67
C ALA A 197 6.36 -23.12 16.66
N TYR A 198 6.80 -24.33 16.28
CA TYR A 198 6.61 -25.56 17.05
C TYR A 198 7.88 -26.41 17.24
N VAL A 199 9.07 -25.90 16.94
CA VAL A 199 10.30 -26.67 17.22
C VAL A 199 10.67 -26.46 18.69
N ASP A 200 10.10 -27.31 19.55
CA ASP A 200 10.50 -27.41 20.94
C ASP A 200 12.01 -27.68 21.01
N SER A 201 12.67 -27.08 22.01
CA SER A 201 14.12 -26.97 22.07
C SER A 201 14.86 -28.31 22.28
N GLN A 202 14.16 -29.44 22.31
CA GLN A 202 14.63 -30.73 22.82
C GLN A 202 14.76 -31.86 21.79
N SER A 203 14.45 -31.66 20.51
CA SER A 203 14.62 -32.74 19.50
C SER A 203 15.98 -32.63 18.79
N GLU A 204 16.90 -33.57 19.08
CA GLU A 204 18.24 -33.67 18.45
C GLU A 204 18.20 -34.06 16.95
N THR A 205 17.05 -34.51 16.44
CA THR A 205 16.87 -34.98 15.06
C THR A 205 16.62 -33.88 14.03
N VAL A 206 16.67 -32.60 14.43
CA VAL A 206 16.21 -31.45 13.63
C VAL A 206 17.19 -31.03 12.51
N SER A 207 18.44 -31.47 12.54
CA SER A 207 19.48 -31.04 11.57
C SER A 207 19.26 -31.52 10.13
N ASP A 208 18.56 -32.64 9.91
CA ASP A 208 18.34 -33.19 8.56
C ASP A 208 16.99 -32.77 7.94
N ALA A 209 16.08 -32.22 8.74
CA ALA A 209 14.73 -31.85 8.31
C ALA A 209 14.56 -30.34 8.04
N ILE A 210 15.45 -29.48 8.54
CA ILE A 210 15.39 -28.04 8.26
C ILE A 210 16.03 -27.75 6.90
N ASP A 211 15.21 -27.25 5.98
CA ASP A 211 15.66 -26.84 4.65
C ASP A 211 16.72 -25.71 4.78
N LYS A 212 17.90 -25.94 4.16
CA LYS A 212 19.00 -24.96 4.08
C LYS A 212 18.53 -23.62 3.53
N SER A 213 17.51 -23.62 2.68
CA SER A 213 16.90 -22.40 2.14
C SER A 213 16.36 -21.48 3.24
N VAL A 214 15.84 -22.07 4.33
CA VAL A 214 15.24 -21.35 5.44
C VAL A 214 16.32 -20.74 6.34
N ILE A 215 17.41 -21.47 6.59
CA ILE A 215 18.56 -20.93 7.32
C ILE A 215 19.13 -19.71 6.58
N TYR A 216 19.35 -19.84 5.27
CA TYR A 216 19.82 -18.73 4.43
C TYR A 216 18.86 -17.53 4.47
N ALA A 217 17.55 -17.77 4.47
CA ALA A 217 16.55 -16.71 4.57
C ALA A 217 16.61 -15.98 5.92
N ILE A 218 16.85 -16.71 7.02
CA ILE A 218 17.06 -16.12 8.36
C ILE A 218 18.34 -15.28 8.38
N GLU A 219 19.45 -15.82 7.89
CA GLU A 219 20.75 -15.12 7.85
C GLU A 219 20.62 -13.82 7.04
N SER A 220 19.97 -13.89 5.88
CA SER A 220 19.66 -12.73 5.05
C SER A 220 18.77 -11.71 5.76
N ALA A 221 17.78 -12.18 6.53
CA ALA A 221 16.93 -11.30 7.34
C ALA A 221 17.74 -10.58 8.43
N VAL A 222 18.64 -11.29 9.14
CA VAL A 222 19.51 -10.68 10.17
C VAL A 222 20.38 -9.57 9.58
N VAL A 223 20.94 -9.75 8.38
CA VAL A 223 21.70 -8.70 7.68
C VAL A 223 20.83 -7.47 7.40
N LYS A 224 19.64 -7.68 6.82
CA LYS A 224 18.70 -6.59 6.50
C LYS A 224 18.23 -5.85 7.75
N TRP A 225 17.83 -6.58 8.79
CA TRP A 225 17.41 -6.01 10.06
C TRP A 225 18.53 -5.22 10.72
N SER A 226 19.77 -5.72 10.69
CA SER A 226 20.92 -5.00 11.24
C SER A 226 21.12 -3.65 10.57
N HIS A 227 20.97 -3.58 9.24
CA HIS A 227 21.04 -2.32 8.50
C HIS A 227 19.89 -1.37 8.89
N GLN A 228 18.65 -1.85 8.94
CA GLN A 228 17.49 -1.03 9.32
C GLN A 228 17.62 -0.47 10.75
N VAL A 229 17.99 -1.31 11.72
CA VAL A 229 18.20 -0.90 13.11
C VAL A 229 19.33 0.13 13.21
N GLN A 230 20.43 -0.06 12.48
CA GLN A 230 21.50 0.94 12.46
C GLN A 230 21.04 2.28 11.88
N MET A 231 20.19 2.30 10.86
CA MET A 231 19.63 3.53 10.32
C MET A 231 18.81 4.30 11.37
N VAL A 232 18.03 3.61 12.19
CA VAL A 232 17.27 4.22 13.30
C VAL A 232 18.22 4.76 14.36
N LEU A 233 19.20 3.95 14.79
CA LEU A 233 20.15 4.33 15.84
C LEU A 233 21.05 5.51 15.44
N LYS A 234 21.34 5.69 14.14
CA LYS A 234 22.17 6.79 13.62
C LYS A 234 21.39 8.09 13.37
N ARG A 235 20.06 8.11 13.57
CA ARG A 235 19.30 9.38 13.47
C ARG A 235 19.77 10.35 14.56
N GLU A 236 19.86 11.64 14.23
CA GLU A 236 20.30 12.69 15.15
C GLU A 236 19.29 13.83 15.18
N SER A 237 19.05 14.42 16.37
CA SER A 237 18.13 15.56 16.53
C SER A 237 18.64 16.83 15.81
N SER A 238 19.94 16.89 15.52
CA SER A 238 20.63 17.98 14.84
C SER A 238 20.46 17.98 13.31
N GLN A 239 19.89 16.94 12.71
CA GLN A 239 19.74 16.86 11.25
C GLN A 239 19.04 18.09 10.62
N PRO A 240 17.94 18.62 11.20
CA PRO A 240 17.30 19.84 10.69
C PRO A 240 18.23 21.05 10.72
N LEU A 241 19.07 21.18 11.76
CA LEU A 241 20.07 22.26 11.85
C LEU A 241 21.07 22.19 10.69
N PHE A 242 21.58 21.00 10.38
CA PHE A 242 22.50 20.80 9.27
C PHE A 242 21.86 21.04 7.89
N GLN A 243 20.53 20.95 7.79
CA GLN A 243 19.75 21.26 6.58
C GLN A 243 19.44 22.77 6.46
N GLY A 244 19.92 23.59 7.39
CA GLY A 244 19.66 25.04 7.42
C GLY A 244 18.29 25.42 7.95
N GLU A 245 17.58 24.49 8.60
CA GLU A 245 16.34 24.78 9.31
C GLU A 245 16.62 25.38 10.69
N ASN A 246 15.61 26.04 11.26
CA ASN A 246 15.66 26.58 12.62
C ASN A 246 14.71 25.76 13.53
N PRO A 247 15.10 24.54 13.95
CA PRO A 247 14.27 23.71 14.80
C PRO A 247 14.05 24.38 16.15
N THR A 248 12.81 24.31 16.63
CA THR A 248 12.45 24.75 17.98
C THR A 248 12.67 23.60 18.97
N PRO A 249 12.75 23.87 20.29
CA PRO A 249 12.86 22.82 21.31
C PRO A 249 11.77 21.74 21.18
N LYS A 250 10.57 22.12 20.70
CA LYS A 250 9.49 21.17 20.43
C LYS A 250 9.87 20.13 19.37
N VAL A 251 10.58 20.53 18.32
CA VAL A 251 11.04 19.59 17.26
C VAL A 251 11.99 18.55 17.83
N GLU A 252 12.86 18.94 18.76
CA GLU A 252 13.76 18.02 19.44
C GLU A 252 13.00 17.05 20.38
N LEU A 253 12.01 17.54 21.12
CA LEU A 253 11.15 16.69 21.94
C LEU A 253 10.36 15.67 21.10
N ASP A 254 9.77 16.13 19.99
CA ASP A 254 9.03 15.26 19.07
C ASP A 254 9.95 14.21 18.42
N PHE A 255 11.20 14.57 18.10
CA PHE A 255 12.23 13.65 17.62
C PHE A 255 12.53 12.55 18.64
N TRP A 256 12.83 12.90 19.89
CA TRP A 256 13.17 11.92 20.92
C TRP A 256 11.99 11.01 21.25
N LYS A 257 10.77 11.57 21.30
CA LYS A 257 9.54 10.79 21.46
C LYS A 257 9.35 9.77 20.34
N SER A 258 9.41 10.21 19.08
CA SER A 258 9.26 9.35 17.90
C SER A 258 10.33 8.25 17.86
N ARG A 259 11.59 8.61 18.15
CA ARG A 259 12.69 7.64 18.23
C ARG A 259 12.47 6.61 19.33
N SER A 260 11.98 7.01 20.51
CA SER A 260 11.69 6.10 21.61
C SER A 260 10.59 5.11 21.23
N GLU A 261 9.48 5.59 20.65
CA GLU A 261 8.37 4.75 20.19
C GLU A 261 8.82 3.75 19.10
N ASP A 262 9.71 4.16 18.18
CA ASP A 262 10.28 3.31 17.14
C ASP A 262 11.22 2.22 17.73
N LEU A 263 12.09 2.59 18.68
CA LEU A 263 12.99 1.64 19.36
C LEU A 263 12.21 0.60 20.18
N GLU A 264 11.19 1.04 20.92
CA GLU A 264 10.29 0.14 21.66
C GLU A 264 9.57 -0.83 20.71
N TYR A 265 9.12 -0.32 19.57
CA TYR A 265 8.48 -1.15 18.54
C TYR A 265 9.45 -2.21 17.98
N ILE A 266 10.71 -1.86 17.70
CA ILE A 266 11.76 -2.80 17.27
C ILE A 266 12.06 -3.83 18.35
N TYR A 267 12.24 -3.39 19.60
CA TYR A 267 12.53 -4.28 20.74
C TYR A 267 11.45 -5.35 20.92
N ASN A 268 10.17 -4.93 20.87
CA ASN A 268 9.04 -5.84 20.95
C ASN A 268 9.02 -6.86 19.80
N GLN A 269 9.36 -6.45 18.57
CA GLN A 269 9.48 -7.36 17.44
C GLN A 269 10.58 -8.41 17.65
N LEU A 270 11.75 -8.00 18.15
CA LEU A 270 12.86 -8.92 18.41
C LEU A 270 12.57 -9.93 19.54
N ARG A 271 11.63 -9.62 20.42
CA ARG A 271 11.15 -10.51 21.50
C ARG A 271 10.04 -11.47 21.08
N MET A 272 9.50 -11.34 19.88
CA MET A 272 8.49 -12.27 19.39
C MET A 272 9.01 -13.71 19.43
N ILE A 273 8.13 -14.66 19.77
CA ILE A 273 8.49 -16.08 19.90
C ILE A 273 9.14 -16.62 18.62
N LYS A 274 8.65 -16.19 17.45
CA LYS A 274 9.19 -16.56 16.14
C LYS A 274 10.64 -16.09 15.96
N VAL A 275 10.95 -14.84 16.32
CA VAL A 275 12.30 -14.27 16.21
C VAL A 275 13.26 -14.92 17.21
N ARG A 276 12.78 -15.21 18.44
CA ARG A 276 13.55 -16.00 19.41
C ARG A 276 13.85 -17.41 18.90
N GLY A 277 12.89 -18.06 18.25
CA GLY A 277 13.10 -19.35 17.58
C GLY A 277 14.17 -19.28 16.49
N MET A 278 14.14 -18.25 15.66
CA MET A 278 15.17 -18.00 14.63
C MET A 278 16.56 -17.81 15.27
N ALA A 279 16.66 -17.02 16.33
CA ALA A 279 17.91 -16.83 17.05
C ALA A 279 18.45 -18.13 17.67
N GLY A 280 17.57 -18.93 18.29
CA GLY A 280 17.93 -20.23 18.84
C GLY A 280 18.41 -21.21 17.77
N LEU A 281 17.84 -21.17 16.56
CA LEU A 281 18.31 -21.98 15.44
C LEU A 281 19.70 -21.55 14.97
N LEU A 282 19.94 -20.24 14.83
CA LEU A 282 21.26 -19.71 14.46
C LEU A 282 22.33 -20.10 15.49
N ASP A 283 22.00 -20.12 16.78
CA ASP A 283 22.91 -20.54 17.85
C ASP A 283 23.22 -22.04 17.81
N LYS A 284 22.17 -22.87 17.70
CA LYS A 284 22.31 -24.33 17.58
C LYS A 284 23.18 -24.74 16.38
N LEU A 285 23.01 -24.07 15.25
CA LEU A 285 23.76 -24.34 14.04
C LEU A 285 25.11 -23.60 13.97
N GLN A 286 25.48 -22.85 15.02
CA GLN A 286 26.72 -22.04 15.05
C GLN A 286 26.87 -21.15 13.82
N SER A 287 25.77 -20.52 13.39
CA SER A 287 25.78 -19.62 12.24
C SER A 287 26.67 -18.41 12.51
N SER A 288 27.45 -18.01 11.50
CA SER A 288 28.29 -16.81 11.52
C SER A 288 27.49 -15.50 11.70
N TYR A 289 26.17 -15.54 11.49
CA TYR A 289 25.28 -14.39 11.65
C TYR A 289 24.66 -14.28 13.05
N PHE A 290 24.79 -15.30 13.91
CA PHE A 290 24.30 -15.22 15.29
C PHE A 290 24.97 -14.09 16.11
N PRO A 291 26.29 -13.85 16.03
CA PRO A 291 26.92 -12.69 16.67
C PRO A 291 26.35 -11.36 16.19
N ALA A 292 26.03 -11.22 14.90
CA ALA A 292 25.43 -10.02 14.34
C ALA A 292 24.02 -9.78 14.92
N PHE A 293 23.21 -10.84 15.03
CA PHE A 293 21.90 -10.77 15.69
C PHE A 293 22.01 -10.30 17.15
N LYS A 294 22.93 -10.89 17.93
CA LYS A 294 23.17 -10.49 19.33
C LYS A 294 23.61 -9.04 19.44
N ALA A 295 24.52 -8.60 18.57
CA ALA A 295 24.99 -7.22 18.55
C ALA A 295 23.86 -6.24 18.23
N MET A 296 23.04 -6.55 17.22
CA MET A 296 21.85 -5.77 16.88
C MET A 296 20.89 -5.67 18.07
N PHE A 297 20.53 -6.78 18.70
CA PHE A 297 19.64 -6.80 19.86
C PHE A 297 20.18 -5.95 21.02
N ARG A 298 21.47 -6.11 21.35
CA ARG A 298 22.14 -5.32 22.39
C ARG A 298 22.10 -3.82 22.08
N ASN A 299 22.31 -3.43 20.82
CA ASN A 299 22.30 -2.04 20.42
C ASN A 299 20.90 -1.41 20.55
N VAL A 300 19.83 -2.19 20.30
CA VAL A 300 18.44 -1.74 20.53
C VAL A 300 18.22 -1.49 22.02
N VAL A 301 18.58 -2.46 22.89
CA VAL A 301 18.43 -2.33 24.35
C VAL A 301 19.21 -1.13 24.88
N ALA A 302 20.47 -0.96 24.48
CA ALA A 302 21.28 0.19 24.89
C ALA A 302 20.67 1.52 24.39
N GLY A 303 20.05 1.50 23.20
CA GLY A 303 19.31 2.65 22.68
C GLY A 303 18.12 3.02 23.55
N GLU A 304 17.32 2.05 23.99
CA GLU A 304 16.18 2.27 24.91
C GLU A 304 16.64 2.82 26.27
N ASP A 305 17.70 2.25 26.84
CA ASP A 305 18.26 2.71 28.12
C ASP A 305 18.74 4.17 28.06
N GLN A 306 19.40 4.55 26.95
CA GLN A 306 19.79 5.94 26.69
C GLN A 306 18.57 6.87 26.55
N GLN A 307 17.48 6.41 25.93
CA GLN A 307 16.26 7.21 25.79
C GLN A 307 15.58 7.45 27.12
N ILE A 308 15.47 6.43 27.98
CA ILE A 308 14.91 6.58 29.34
C ILE A 308 15.70 7.62 30.13
N PHE A 309 17.04 7.57 30.05
CA PHE A 309 17.90 8.56 30.70
C PHE A 309 17.67 9.99 30.18
N LEU A 310 17.61 10.18 28.86
CA LEU A 310 17.38 11.49 28.25
C LEU A 310 15.99 12.04 28.57
N GLN A 311 14.95 11.19 28.57
CA GLN A 311 13.59 11.60 28.86
C GLN A 311 13.44 12.14 30.29
N ILE A 312 14.09 11.50 31.28
CA ILE A 312 14.11 11.97 32.68
C ILE A 312 14.75 13.35 32.77
N HIS A 313 15.90 13.55 32.11
CA HIS A 313 16.59 14.84 32.12
C HIS A 313 15.82 15.95 31.40
N LEU A 314 15.23 15.67 30.24
CA LEU A 314 14.43 16.62 29.47
C LEU A 314 13.15 17.03 30.20
N THR A 315 12.50 16.10 30.92
CA THR A 315 11.32 16.44 31.74
C THR A 315 11.68 17.24 32.98
N GLN A 316 12.84 17.01 33.59
CA GLN A 316 13.34 17.85 34.68
C GLN A 316 13.62 19.29 34.22
N PHE A 317 14.25 19.45 33.06
CA PHE A 317 14.58 20.78 32.50
C PHE A 317 13.35 21.59 32.07
N LEU A 318 12.23 20.94 31.72
CA LEU A 318 10.97 21.61 31.35
C LEU A 318 10.07 21.93 32.55
N MET A 319 10.38 21.38 33.74
CA MET A 319 9.65 21.64 34.99
C MET A 319 10.34 22.70 35.87
N GLU A 320 11.54 23.17 35.49
CA GLU A 320 12.25 24.32 36.06
C GLU A 320 12.03 25.59 35.22
#